data_AF-A0A1I0SGK9-F1
#
_entry.id   AF-A0A1I0SGK9-F1
#
_cell.length_a   1.000
_cell.length_b   1.000
_cell.length_c   1.000
_cell.angle_alpha   90.00
_cell.angle_beta   90.00
_cell.angle_gamma   90.00
#
_symmetry.space_group_name_H-M   'P 1'
#
loop_
_entity.id
_entity.type
_entity.pdbx_description
1 polymer ?
#
loop_
_entity_poly.entity_id
_entity_poly.type
_entity_poly.pdbx_seq_one_letter_code
_entity_poly.pdbx_strand_id
1 'polypeptide(L)' 'MRHSAKGEFAQRKVCELFSIDFHEFIKKEVEHTAFELASEFGITLRDVQKLKKQISRS' A
#
# COMPACT_ATOMS: atom_id res chain seq x y z
N MET A 1 -14.54 -16.31 19.22
CA MET A 1 -13.45 -15.66 18.46
C MET A 1 -14.07 -14.74 17.41
N ARG A 2 -13.86 -13.42 17.48
CA ARG A 2 -14.33 -12.47 16.45
C ARG A 2 -13.24 -12.31 15.40
N HIS A 3 -13.17 -13.22 14.44
CA HIS A 3 -12.38 -13.02 13.22
C HIS A 3 -13.15 -12.11 12.28
N SER A 4 -12.80 -10.82 12.30
CA SER A 4 -13.30 -9.83 11.34
C SER A 4 -12.63 -10.05 9.99
N ALA A 5 -13.11 -11.04 9.22
CA ALA A 5 -12.66 -11.33 7.85
C ALA A 5 -12.93 -10.19 6.85
N LYS A 6 -13.47 -9.04 7.27
CA LYS A 6 -13.77 -7.89 6.38
C LYS A 6 -12.55 -6.99 6.09
N GLY A 7 -11.43 -7.15 6.80
CA GLY A 7 -10.19 -6.39 6.54
C GLY A 7 -9.44 -6.87 5.29
N GLU A 8 -9.30 -8.19 5.13
CA GLU A 8 -8.50 -8.79 4.05
C GLU A 8 -9.06 -8.52 2.64
N PHE A 9 -10.39 -8.39 2.49
CA PHE A 9 -11.00 -8.08 1.20
C PHE A 9 -10.82 -6.61 0.77
N ALA A 10 -10.66 -5.68 1.71
CA ALA A 10 -10.37 -4.29 1.38
C ALA A 10 -8.94 -4.12 0.88
N GLN A 11 -8.00 -4.88 1.47
CA GLN A 11 -6.60 -4.88 1.08
C GLN A 11 -6.41 -5.41 -0.36
N ARG A 12 -7.14 -6.47 -0.74
CA ARG A 12 -7.09 -7.03 -2.11
C ARG A 12 -7.61 -6.07 -3.19
N LYS A 13 -8.65 -5.29 -2.92
CA LYS A 13 -9.19 -4.34 -3.92
C LYS A 13 -8.22 -3.19 -4.26
N VAL A 14 -7.38 -2.79 -3.30
CA VAL A 14 -6.34 -1.77 -3.57
C VAL A 14 -5.17 -2.40 -4.35
N CYS A 15 -4.81 -3.66 -4.06
CA CYS A 15 -3.86 -4.45 -4.87
C CYS A 15 -4.29 -4.63 -6.33
N GLU A 16 -5.58 -4.76 -6.63
CA GLU A 16 -6.04 -4.85 -8.03
C GLU A 16 -6.02 -3.51 -8.74
N LEU A 17 -6.19 -2.39 -8.01
CA LEU A 17 -6.27 -1.05 -8.60
C LEU A 17 -4.89 -0.48 -8.96
N PHE A 18 -3.88 -0.85 -8.18
CA PHE A 18 -2.49 -0.51 -8.42
C PHE A 18 -1.78 -1.83 -8.71
N SER A 19 -1.41 -2.10 -9.96
CA SER A 19 -0.56 -3.25 -10.34
C SER A 19 0.86 -3.07 -9.79
N ILE A 20 0.98 -2.92 -8.47
CA ILE A 20 2.21 -2.70 -7.73
C ILE A 20 2.47 -3.92 -6.85
N ASP A 21 3.73 -4.31 -6.77
CA ASP A 21 4.15 -5.30 -5.78
C ASP A 21 4.11 -4.66 -4.39
N PHE A 22 3.09 -5.02 -3.62
CA PHE A 22 2.92 -4.52 -2.25
C PHE A 22 4.04 -4.97 -1.30
N HIS A 23 4.61 -6.16 -1.53
CA HIS A 23 5.70 -6.65 -0.70
C HIS A 23 6.97 -5.85 -0.94
N GLU A 24 7.24 -5.51 -2.19
CA GLU A 24 8.33 -4.60 -2.57
C GLU A 24 8.07 -3.18 -2.05
N PHE A 25 6.84 -2.68 -2.18
CA PHE A 25 6.45 -1.37 -1.67
C PHE A 25 6.66 -1.24 -0.16
N ILE A 26 6.24 -2.24 0.63
CA ILE A 26 6.40 -2.21 2.10
C ILE A 26 7.89 -2.26 2.49
N LYS A 27 8.71 -3.07 1.80
CA LYS A 27 10.15 -3.11 2.06
C LYS A 27 10.79 -1.75 1.80
N LYS A 28 10.47 -1.14 0.66
CA LYS A 28 11.03 0.13 0.24
C LYS A 28 10.46 1.31 1.03
N GLU A 29 9.24 1.21 1.56
CA GLU A 29 8.60 2.29 2.33
C GLU A 29 9.34 2.68 3.62
N VAL A 30 10.16 1.77 4.17
CA VAL A 30 11.01 2.01 5.34
C VAL A 30 12.24 2.85 4.99
N GLU A 31 12.78 2.68 3.79
CA GLU A 31 14.07 3.25 3.37
C GLU A 31 13.90 4.45 2.42
N HIS A 32 12.82 4.47 1.63
CA HIS A 32 12.57 5.43 0.58
C HIS A 32 11.58 6.52 0.97
N THR A 33 11.77 7.70 0.39
CA THR A 33 10.83 8.81 0.57
C THR A 33 9.58 8.62 -0.27
N ALA A 34 8.49 9.30 0.10
CA ALA A 34 7.24 9.21 -0.66
C ALA A 34 7.40 9.59 -2.15
N PHE A 35 8.36 10.47 -2.46
CA PHE A 35 8.67 10.89 -3.83
C PHE A 35 9.36 9.78 -4.64
N GLU A 36 10.32 9.10 -4.04
CA GLU A 36 11.00 7.96 -4.69
C GLU A 36 10.02 6.82 -4.94
N LEU A 37 9.18 6.48 -3.97
CA LEU A 37 8.12 5.47 -4.13
C LEU A 37 7.13 5.86 -5.22
N ALA A 38 6.74 7.13 -5.31
CA ALA A 38 5.85 7.60 -6.37
C ALA A 38 6.48 7.42 -7.76
N SER A 39 7.75 7.78 -7.90
CA SER A 39 8.47 7.67 -9.18
C SER A 39 8.73 6.21 -9.58
N GLU A 40 9.02 5.34 -8.62
CA GLU A 40 9.43 3.97 -8.87
C GLU A 40 8.23 3.06 -9.20
N PHE A 41 7.11 3.27 -8.52
CA PHE A 41 5.88 2.51 -8.72
C PHE A 41 4.93 3.16 -9.74
N GLY A 42 5.29 4.32 -10.30
CA GLY A 42 4.46 5.04 -11.28
C GLY A 42 3.13 5.54 -10.70
N ILE A 43 3.10 5.83 -9.40
CA ILE A 43 1.90 6.25 -8.66
C ILE A 43 2.04 7.69 -8.16
N THR A 44 0.92 8.34 -7.84
CA THR A 44 0.99 9.70 -7.32
C THR A 44 1.43 9.70 -5.84
N LEU A 45 2.04 10.80 -5.40
CA LEU A 45 2.35 11.05 -3.97
C LEU A 45 1.13 10.86 -3.06
N ARG A 46 -0.06 11.21 -3.56
CA ARG A 46 -1.32 11.04 -2.84
C ARG A 46 -1.64 9.55 -2.63
N ASP A 47 -1.38 8.73 -3.63
CA ASP A 47 -1.63 7.29 -3.55
C ASP A 47 -0.60 6.60 -2.65
N VAL A 48 0.67 7.03 -2.68
CA VAL A 48 1.69 6.60 -1.69
C VAL A 48 1.20 6.87 -0.25
N GLN A 49 0.64 8.05 0.02
CA GLN A 49 0.10 8.36 1.35
C GLN A 49 -1.13 7.53 1.71
N LYS A 50 -2.02 7.24 0.75
CA LYS A 50 -3.15 6.34 0.98
C LYS A 50 -2.68 4.93 1.29
N LEU A 51 -1.70 4.43 0.56
CA LEU A 51 -1.05 3.13 0.77
C LEU A 51 -0.45 3.03 2.17
N LYS A 52 0.36 4.01 2.58
CA LYS A 52 0.91 4.08 3.95
C LYS A 52 -0.19 4.06 5.02
N LYS A 53 -1.26 4.84 4.83
CA LYS A 53 -2.41 4.86 5.77
C LYS A 53 -3.16 3.54 5.85
N GLN A 54 -3.24 2.78 4.75
CA GLN A 54 -3.87 1.46 4.73
C GLN A 54 -2.98 0.41 5.42
N ILE A 55 -1.67 0.46 5.19
CA ILE A 55 -0.69 -0.41 5.85
C ILE A 55 -0.71 -0.20 7.36
N SER A 56 -0.67 1.05 7.85
CA SER A 56 -0.71 1.34 9.29
C SER A 56 -2.04 1.04 9.98
N ARG A 57 -3.13 0.78 9.24
CA ARG A 57 -4.44 0.40 9.79
C ARG A 57 -4.64 -1.12 9.90
N SER A 58 -3.72 -1.92 9.37
CA SER A 58 -3.81 -3.39 9.31
C SER A 58 -3.03 -4.04 10.45
#